data_AF-A0A4P6D988-F1
#
_entry.id   AF-A0A4P6D988-F1
#
_cell.length_a   1.000
_cell.length_b   1.000
_cell.length_c   1.000
_cell.angle_alpha   90.00
_cell.angle_beta   90.00
_cell.angle_gamma   90.00
#
_symmetry.space_group_name_H-M   'P 1'
#
loop_
_entity.id
_entity.type
_entity.pdbx_description
1 polymer ?
#
loop_
_entity_poly.entity_id
_entity_poly.type
_entity_poly.pdbx_seq_one_letter_code
_entity_poly.pdbx_strand_id
1 'polypeptide(L)'
;GAVTFSGSLVAYGKLQGLLNSAPLHLPGRHVLNSSLLALNAAAMAYFFMDPSLSGGLLSLGAATALSTTMGATLTAAIGGADMPVVITVLNSYSGWALCAEGFMLNNNLMTIVGALIGSSGAILSYIMCKAMNRSLPNVILGGYGTSSTGGGKPMEITGTHTEVTVDNVVEMINNAKNIIITPGYGLCVAKAQYPLAEMVSLLKSKGKNVRFGIHPVAGRMPGQLNVLLAEAGVPYDDVLEMEEINDDFPQTDLTLVIGANDTVNSAAEDDPNSIIAGMPVLRVWNSEQVVVMKRSLGVGYAAVDNPIFYKSNTSMLLGDAKKTCDMLLNKIKQSYGDAPAG
;
A
#
# COMPACT_ATOMS: atom_id res chain seq x y z
N GLY A 1 7.54 2.03 24.02
CA GLY A 1 8.74 2.89 23.98
C GLY A 1 9.83 2.29 23.11
N ALA A 2 10.75 1.52 23.68
CA ALA A 2 11.94 1.00 22.98
C ALA A 2 11.65 0.12 21.74
N VAL A 3 10.61 -0.72 21.78
CA VAL A 3 10.13 -1.47 20.59
C VAL A 3 9.71 -0.50 19.47
N THR A 4 8.96 0.54 19.82
CA THR A 4 8.53 1.59 18.88
C THR A 4 9.71 2.33 18.27
N PHE A 5 10.67 2.74 19.10
CA PHE A 5 11.86 3.46 18.66
C PHE A 5 12.67 2.67 17.62
N SER A 6 13.11 1.47 17.99
CA SER A 6 13.92 0.60 17.12
C SER A 6 13.15 0.13 15.90
N GLY A 7 11.88 -0.27 16.06
CA GLY A 7 11.01 -0.66 14.96
C GLY A 7 10.83 0.46 13.94
N SER A 8 10.58 1.69 14.39
CA SER A 8 10.41 2.85 13.51
C SER A 8 11.69 3.22 12.78
N LEU A 9 12.86 3.08 13.42
CA LEU A 9 14.15 3.29 12.74
C LEU A 9 14.40 2.27 11.62
N VAL A 10 14.09 0.99 11.85
CA VAL A 10 14.20 -0.04 10.81
C VAL A 10 13.19 0.21 9.68
N ALA A 11 11.95 0.57 10.02
CA ALA A 11 10.93 0.92 9.02
C ALA A 11 11.37 2.11 8.16
N TYR A 12 11.90 3.16 8.78
CA TYR A 12 12.51 4.31 8.09
C TYR A 12 13.64 3.87 7.16
N GLY A 13 14.60 3.09 7.67
CA GLY A 13 15.74 2.61 6.88
C GLY A 13 15.31 1.83 5.64
N LYS A 14 14.27 0.98 5.76
CA LYS A 14 13.73 0.21 4.63
C LYS A 14 12.99 1.09 3.62
N LEU A 15 12.15 2.02 4.08
CA LEU A 15 11.38 2.90 3.18
C LEU A 15 12.26 3.91 2.45
N GLN A 16 13.33 4.39 3.11
CA GLN A 16 14.31 5.31 2.52
C GLN A 16 15.26 4.60 1.54
N GLY A 17 15.33 3.26 1.56
CA GLY A 17 16.29 2.48 0.77
C GLY A 17 17.69 2.42 1.35
N LEU A 18 17.87 2.82 2.63
CA LEU A 18 19.14 2.62 3.37
C LEU A 18 19.33 1.16 3.78
N LEU A 19 18.24 0.44 4.01
CA LEU A 19 18.19 -0.99 4.29
C LEU A 19 17.48 -1.71 3.14
N ASN A 20 17.83 -2.98 2.92
CA ASN A 20 17.15 -3.80 1.92
C ASN A 20 15.66 -3.98 2.29
N SER A 21 14.78 -3.72 1.32
CA SER A 21 13.33 -3.88 1.44
C SER A 21 12.90 -5.34 1.61
N ALA A 22 13.76 -6.31 1.24
CA ALA A 22 13.47 -7.72 1.44
C ALA A 22 13.32 -8.07 2.95
N PRO A 23 12.46 -9.04 3.30
CA PRO A 23 12.37 -9.56 4.66
C PRO A 23 13.68 -10.25 5.06
N LEU A 24 14.23 -9.90 6.23
CA LEU A 24 15.43 -10.55 6.76
C LEU A 24 15.03 -11.82 7.52
N HIS A 25 15.35 -12.98 6.97
CA HIS A 25 15.05 -14.28 7.59
C HIS A 25 16.22 -14.76 8.45
N LEU A 26 16.16 -14.49 9.75
CA LEU A 26 17.11 -15.06 10.72
C LEU A 26 16.75 -16.53 11.03
N PRO A 27 17.74 -17.43 11.13
CA PRO A 27 17.48 -18.82 11.53
C PRO A 27 16.90 -18.84 12.95
N GLY A 28 15.76 -19.52 13.13
CA GLY A 28 15.08 -19.59 14.42
C GLY A 28 14.46 -18.29 14.92
N ARG A 29 14.12 -17.33 14.02
CA ARG A 29 13.55 -16.02 14.39
C ARG A 29 12.42 -16.06 15.42
N HIS A 30 11.54 -17.07 15.36
CA HIS A 30 10.43 -17.21 16.29
C HIS A 30 10.92 -17.54 17.70
N VAL A 31 11.90 -18.44 17.81
CA VAL A 31 12.56 -18.77 19.09
C VAL A 31 13.27 -17.54 19.65
N LEU A 32 13.97 -16.78 18.80
CA LEU A 32 14.64 -15.53 19.21
C LEU A 32 13.64 -14.48 19.72
N ASN A 33 12.54 -14.24 19.00
CA ASN A 33 11.55 -13.26 19.43
C ASN A 33 10.79 -13.70 20.69
N SER A 34 10.47 -14.99 20.80
CA SER A 34 9.84 -15.55 22.00
C SER A 34 10.79 -15.50 23.20
N SER A 35 12.09 -15.74 23.02
CA SER A 35 13.06 -15.65 24.12
C SER A 35 13.27 -14.21 24.56
N LEU A 36 13.35 -13.25 23.63
CA LEU A 36 13.41 -11.82 23.96
C LEU A 36 12.19 -11.39 24.79
N LEU A 37 10.99 -11.83 24.42
CA LEU A 37 9.77 -11.53 25.17
C LEU A 37 9.80 -12.17 26.58
N ALA A 38 10.19 -13.44 26.67
CA ALA A 38 10.27 -14.15 27.95
C ALA A 38 11.31 -13.52 28.90
N LEU A 39 12.48 -13.15 28.38
CA LEU A 39 13.52 -12.45 29.15
C LEU A 39 13.05 -11.06 29.61
N ASN A 40 12.24 -10.36 28.80
CA ASN A 40 11.66 -9.08 29.19
C ASN A 40 10.68 -9.23 30.37
N ALA A 41 9.81 -10.24 30.32
CA ALA A 41 8.92 -10.59 31.42
C ALA A 41 9.69 -11.01 32.68
N ALA A 42 10.81 -11.74 32.53
CA ALA A 42 11.68 -12.10 33.64
C ALA A 42 12.38 -10.88 34.25
N ALA A 43 12.83 -9.92 33.44
CA ALA A 43 13.39 -8.66 33.93
C ALA A 43 12.35 -7.84 34.71
N MET A 44 11.09 -7.83 34.25
CA MET A 44 9.99 -7.22 34.99
C MET A 44 9.73 -7.93 36.32
N ALA A 45 9.75 -9.27 36.36
CA ALA A 45 9.57 -10.02 37.61
C ALA A 45 10.72 -9.74 38.60
N TYR A 46 11.97 -9.74 38.12
CA TYR A 46 13.14 -9.43 38.93
C TYR A 46 13.07 -8.01 39.52
N PHE A 47 12.61 -7.03 38.74
CA PHE A 47 12.39 -5.64 39.22
C PHE A 47 11.48 -5.57 40.46
N PHE A 48 10.46 -6.43 40.55
CA PHE A 48 9.56 -6.47 41.71
C PHE A 48 10.13 -7.23 42.91
N MET A 49 11.14 -8.08 42.73
CA MET A 49 11.73 -8.91 43.79
C MET A 49 12.92 -8.23 44.48
N ASP A 50 13.67 -7.40 43.76
CA ASP A 50 14.87 -6.75 44.28
C ASP A 50 14.61 -5.24 44.51
N PRO A 51 14.50 -4.77 45.76
CA PRO A 51 14.25 -3.36 46.08
C PRO A 51 15.51 -2.48 45.93
N SER A 52 16.67 -3.05 45.58
CA SER A 52 17.91 -2.28 45.44
C SER A 52 17.89 -1.37 44.21
N LEU A 53 18.50 -0.19 44.33
CA LEU A 53 18.67 0.73 43.20
C LEU A 53 19.43 0.06 42.03
N SER A 54 20.44 -0.74 42.36
CA SER A 54 21.22 -1.50 41.37
C SER A 54 20.36 -2.52 40.62
N GLY A 55 19.51 -3.27 41.32
CA GLY A 55 18.59 -4.23 40.71
C GLY A 55 17.56 -3.54 39.82
N GLY A 56 17.02 -2.40 40.28
CA GLY A 56 16.11 -1.56 39.52
C GLY A 56 16.71 -1.05 38.21
N LEU A 57 17.91 -0.46 38.27
CA LEU A 57 18.64 0.03 37.09
C LEU A 57 19.00 -1.08 36.12
N LEU A 58 19.44 -2.24 36.63
CA LEU A 58 19.76 -3.40 35.80
C LEU A 58 18.53 -3.92 35.07
N SER A 59 17.39 -4.03 35.75
CA SER A 59 16.12 -4.47 35.15
C SER A 59 15.64 -3.52 34.06
N LEU A 60 15.71 -2.20 34.33
CA LEU A 60 15.32 -1.18 33.37
C LEU A 60 16.24 -1.17 32.15
N GLY A 61 17.55 -1.27 32.35
CA GLY A 61 18.54 -1.37 31.28
C GLY A 61 18.34 -2.63 30.44
N ALA A 62 18.13 -3.78 31.09
CA ALA A 62 17.85 -5.04 30.42
C ALA A 62 16.55 -4.98 29.60
N ALA A 63 15.45 -4.51 30.20
CA ALA A 63 14.17 -4.37 29.51
C ALA A 63 14.27 -3.42 28.30
N THR A 64 15.03 -2.34 28.43
CA THR A 64 15.28 -1.39 27.33
C THR A 64 16.06 -2.03 26.20
N ALA A 65 17.18 -2.71 26.51
CA ALA A 65 18.01 -3.39 25.52
C ALA A 65 17.23 -4.51 24.80
N LEU A 66 16.56 -5.40 25.55
CA LEU A 66 15.76 -6.49 25.01
C LEU A 66 14.61 -5.98 24.12
N SER A 67 13.89 -4.95 24.57
CA SER A 67 12.81 -4.33 23.79
C SER A 67 13.33 -3.67 22.51
N THR A 68 14.50 -3.03 22.56
CA THR A 68 15.13 -2.41 21.39
C THR A 68 15.56 -3.47 20.38
N THR A 69 16.16 -4.56 20.84
CA THR A 69 16.49 -5.70 19.97
C THR A 69 15.23 -6.34 19.39
N MET A 70 14.18 -6.51 20.18
CA MET A 70 12.91 -7.08 19.74
C MET A 70 12.23 -6.23 18.66
N GLY A 71 12.19 -4.89 18.83
CA GLY A 71 11.63 -4.00 17.80
C GLY A 71 12.41 -4.05 16.49
N ALA A 72 13.74 -4.09 16.57
CA ALA A 72 14.59 -4.20 15.38
C ALA A 72 14.39 -5.56 14.66
N THR A 73 14.39 -6.67 15.40
CA THR A 73 14.30 -8.03 14.84
C THR A 73 12.93 -8.34 14.27
N LEU A 74 11.84 -7.92 14.93
CA LEU A 74 10.48 -8.04 14.40
C LEU A 74 10.31 -7.24 13.12
N THR A 75 10.66 -5.95 13.12
CA THR A 75 10.47 -5.09 11.93
C THR A 75 11.38 -5.49 10.76
N ALA A 76 12.61 -5.93 11.03
CA ALA A 76 13.53 -6.36 9.98
C ALA A 76 13.02 -7.60 9.21
N ALA A 77 12.27 -8.48 9.87
CA ALA A 77 11.67 -9.67 9.28
C ALA A 77 10.46 -9.36 8.35
N ILE A 78 9.99 -8.11 8.31
CA ILE A 78 8.83 -7.70 7.53
C ILE A 78 9.29 -7.11 6.19
N GLY A 79 8.58 -7.46 5.10
CA GLY A 79 8.87 -6.98 3.75
C GLY A 79 8.44 -5.53 3.51
N GLY A 80 9.09 -4.88 2.55
CA GLY A 80 9.00 -3.43 2.33
C GLY A 80 7.62 -2.87 1.98
N ALA A 81 6.66 -3.66 1.49
CA ALA A 81 5.28 -3.18 1.30
C ALA A 81 4.23 -3.78 2.23
N ASP A 82 4.64 -4.61 3.18
CA ASP A 82 3.87 -4.77 4.43
C ASP A 82 4.27 -3.70 5.46
N MET A 83 5.33 -2.92 5.18
CA MET A 83 5.82 -1.83 6.03
C MET A 83 4.75 -0.79 6.43
N PRO A 84 3.75 -0.45 5.58
CA PRO A 84 2.68 0.46 6.00
C PRO A 84 1.87 -0.07 7.19
N VAL A 85 1.67 -1.40 7.29
CA VAL A 85 1.04 -2.03 8.46
C VAL A 85 1.94 -1.87 9.69
N VAL A 86 3.25 -2.02 9.54
CA VAL A 86 4.19 -1.80 10.65
C VAL A 86 4.10 -0.37 11.17
N ILE A 87 4.04 0.62 10.29
CA ILE A 87 3.90 2.04 10.67
C ILE A 87 2.66 2.24 11.55
N THR A 88 1.52 1.67 11.15
CA THR A 88 0.25 1.84 11.88
C THR A 88 0.24 1.11 13.22
N VAL A 89 0.87 -0.07 13.31
CA VAL A 89 1.05 -0.79 14.58
C VAL A 89 1.97 -0.02 15.52
N LEU A 90 3.10 0.50 15.02
CA LEU A 90 4.03 1.28 15.83
C LEU A 90 3.42 2.62 16.26
N ASN A 91 2.55 3.21 15.45
CA ASN A 91 1.72 4.36 15.84
C ASN A 91 0.74 4.01 16.98
N SER A 92 0.16 2.80 16.98
CA SER A 92 -0.61 2.35 18.13
C SER A 92 0.27 2.25 19.39
N TYR A 93 1.47 1.68 19.26
CA TYR A 93 2.41 1.52 20.38
C TYR A 93 2.93 2.84 20.95
N SER A 94 3.09 3.89 20.14
CA SER A 94 3.44 5.22 20.66
C SER A 94 2.32 5.80 21.52
N GLY A 95 1.05 5.60 21.13
CA GLY A 95 -0.12 5.98 21.93
C GLY A 95 -0.17 5.26 23.29
N TRP A 96 0.00 3.94 23.30
CA TRP A 96 0.01 3.17 24.57
C TRP A 96 1.21 3.49 25.46
N ALA A 97 2.37 3.83 24.87
CA ALA A 97 3.50 4.33 25.63
C ALA A 97 3.19 5.67 26.32
N LEU A 98 2.45 6.55 25.65
CA LEU A 98 1.99 7.82 26.24
C LEU A 98 0.96 7.59 27.37
N CYS A 99 0.11 6.57 27.28
CA CYS A 99 -0.74 6.17 28.41
C CYS A 99 0.09 5.73 29.63
N ALA A 100 1.12 4.90 29.41
CA ALA A 100 1.99 4.45 30.49
C ALA A 100 2.73 5.62 31.17
N GLU A 101 3.21 6.58 30.37
CA GLU A 101 3.80 7.82 30.87
C GLU A 101 2.78 8.67 31.64
N GLY A 102 1.55 8.76 31.13
CA GLY A 102 0.42 9.42 31.81
C GLY A 102 0.11 8.82 33.17
N PHE A 103 0.07 7.48 33.30
CA PHE A 103 -0.09 6.81 34.59
C PHE A 103 1.08 7.08 35.54
N MET A 104 2.30 7.03 35.03
CA MET A 104 3.51 7.28 35.84
C MET A 104 3.56 8.71 36.40
N LEU A 105 3.12 9.70 35.60
CA LEU A 105 3.12 11.12 35.97
C LEU A 105 1.80 11.59 36.60
N ASN A 106 0.82 10.69 36.77
CA ASN A 106 -0.54 11.01 37.21
C ASN A 106 -1.20 12.13 36.38
N ASN A 107 -1.06 12.05 35.05
CA ASN A 107 -1.52 13.05 34.09
C ASN A 107 -2.66 12.52 33.21
N ASN A 108 -3.87 13.04 33.46
CA ASN A 108 -5.08 12.67 32.73
C ASN A 108 -5.00 13.02 31.24
N LEU A 109 -4.41 14.16 30.87
CA LEU A 109 -4.31 14.59 29.48
C LEU A 109 -3.50 13.60 28.65
N MET A 110 -2.33 13.18 29.17
CA MET A 110 -1.47 12.21 28.49
C MET A 110 -2.16 10.85 28.34
N THR A 111 -2.91 10.43 29.35
CA THR A 111 -3.67 9.18 29.30
C THR A 111 -4.75 9.22 28.22
N ILE A 112 -5.53 10.31 28.16
CA ILE A 112 -6.60 10.51 27.15
C ILE A 112 -6.01 10.58 25.74
N VAL A 113 -4.99 11.41 25.54
CA VAL A 113 -4.33 11.56 24.23
C VAL A 113 -3.67 10.25 23.80
N GLY A 114 -3.01 9.54 24.72
CA GLY A 114 -2.40 8.24 24.43
C GLY A 114 -3.42 7.20 23.98
N ALA A 115 -4.59 7.14 24.64
CA ALA A 115 -5.66 6.20 24.28
C ALA A 115 -6.26 6.52 22.90
N LEU A 116 -6.42 7.81 22.58
CA LEU A 116 -6.89 8.27 21.27
C LEU A 116 -5.91 7.86 20.15
N ILE A 117 -4.61 8.10 20.34
CA ILE A 117 -3.57 7.72 19.37
C ILE A 117 -3.49 6.19 19.24
N GLY A 118 -3.49 5.49 20.38
CA GLY A 118 -3.37 4.03 20.46
C GLY A 118 -4.50 3.32 19.73
N SER A 119 -5.75 3.74 19.97
CA SER A 119 -6.94 3.19 19.31
C SER A 119 -6.98 3.51 17.82
N SER A 120 -6.67 4.74 17.41
CA SER A 120 -6.59 5.15 16.01
C SER A 120 -5.59 4.30 15.21
N GLY A 121 -4.37 4.12 15.73
CA GLY A 121 -3.36 3.27 15.11
C GLY A 121 -3.80 1.81 14.98
N ALA A 122 -4.48 1.26 15.99
CA ALA A 122 -4.97 -0.11 15.98
C ALA A 122 -6.09 -0.32 14.94
N ILE A 123 -7.07 0.60 14.87
CA ILE A 123 -8.15 0.56 13.88
C ILE A 123 -7.57 0.65 12.46
N LEU A 124 -6.64 1.57 12.23
CA LEU A 124 -5.99 1.72 10.93
C LEU A 124 -5.22 0.45 10.54
N SER A 125 -4.47 -0.14 11.48
CA SER A 125 -3.76 -1.42 11.26
C SER A 125 -4.73 -2.53 10.84
N TYR A 126 -5.90 -2.60 11.49
CA TYR A 126 -6.93 -3.58 11.17
C TYR A 126 -7.52 -3.38 9.78
N ILE A 127 -7.87 -2.14 9.41
CA ILE A 127 -8.41 -1.81 8.09
C ILE A 127 -7.40 -2.18 6.99
N MET A 128 -6.12 -1.85 7.19
CA MET A 128 -5.06 -2.23 6.24
C MET A 128 -4.92 -3.75 6.09
N CYS A 129 -4.88 -4.47 7.21
CA CYS A 129 -4.81 -5.94 7.21
C CYS A 129 -6.00 -6.56 6.46
N LYS A 130 -7.22 -6.08 6.72
CA LYS A 130 -8.45 -6.53 6.05
C LYS A 130 -8.40 -6.25 4.55
N ALA A 131 -7.97 -5.06 4.15
CA ALA A 131 -7.85 -4.68 2.73
C ALA A 131 -6.78 -5.48 1.97
N MET A 132 -5.79 -6.06 2.66
CA MET A 132 -4.79 -6.96 2.08
C MET A 132 -5.17 -8.44 2.19
N ASN A 133 -6.31 -8.77 2.80
CA ASN A 133 -6.71 -10.13 3.17
C ASN A 133 -5.61 -10.92 3.93
N ARG A 134 -4.95 -10.24 4.88
CA ARG A 134 -3.93 -10.83 5.76
C ARG A 134 -4.25 -10.50 7.20
N SER A 135 -4.02 -11.44 8.12
CA SER A 135 -4.20 -11.18 9.55
C SER A 135 -2.97 -10.48 10.14
N LEU A 136 -3.18 -9.68 11.19
CA LEU A 136 -2.11 -8.94 11.87
C LEU A 136 -0.96 -9.84 12.35
N PRO A 137 -1.20 -11.02 12.96
CA PRO A 137 -0.13 -11.95 13.32
C PRO A 137 0.64 -12.45 12.09
N ASN A 138 -0.04 -12.67 10.96
CA ASN A 138 0.60 -13.14 9.74
C ASN A 138 1.55 -12.08 9.17
N VAL A 139 1.20 -10.80 9.27
CA VAL A 139 2.06 -9.68 8.86
C VAL A 139 3.25 -9.52 9.82
N ILE A 140 3.02 -9.47 11.13
CA ILE A 140 4.08 -9.23 12.14
C ILE A 140 5.05 -10.40 12.26
N LEU A 141 4.55 -11.64 12.19
CA LEU A 141 5.37 -12.85 12.28
C LEU A 141 5.94 -13.27 10.92
N GLY A 142 5.61 -12.55 9.84
CA GLY A 142 6.14 -12.74 8.50
C GLY A 142 5.78 -14.10 7.90
N GLY A 143 4.51 -14.50 7.96
CA GLY A 143 4.00 -15.68 7.26
C GLY A 143 3.78 -15.40 5.77
N TYR A 144 3.93 -16.45 4.97
CA TYR A 144 3.85 -16.43 3.51
C TYR A 144 2.40 -16.67 3.07
N GLY A 145 1.84 -15.83 2.19
CA GLY A 145 0.47 -15.97 1.65
C GLY A 145 -0.64 -15.21 2.40
N THR A 146 -1.83 -15.18 1.80
CA THR A 146 -3.08 -14.73 2.43
C THR A 146 -3.69 -15.86 3.27
N SER A 147 -4.65 -15.53 4.14
CA SER A 147 -5.35 -16.54 4.94
C SER A 147 -6.16 -17.56 4.11
N SER A 148 -6.39 -17.26 2.84
CA SER A 148 -7.19 -18.05 1.90
C SER A 148 -6.39 -18.69 0.77
N THR A 149 -5.05 -18.56 0.74
CA THR A 149 -4.23 -19.23 -0.27
C THR A 149 -4.33 -20.75 -0.11
N GLY A 150 -4.78 -21.44 -1.15
CA GLY A 150 -4.76 -22.90 -1.26
C GLY A 150 -3.31 -23.41 -1.35
N GLY A 151 -3.03 -24.59 -0.77
CA GLY A 151 -1.68 -25.18 -0.74
C GLY A 151 -1.17 -25.70 -2.10
N GLY A 152 -1.83 -25.36 -3.21
CA GLY A 152 -1.47 -25.77 -4.56
C GLY A 152 -0.48 -24.83 -5.24
N LYS A 153 -0.08 -25.18 -6.47
CA LYS A 153 0.67 -24.26 -7.34
C LYS A 153 -0.29 -23.19 -7.90
N PRO A 154 0.13 -21.92 -8.01
CA PRO A 154 -0.63 -20.89 -8.71
C PRO A 154 -0.92 -21.32 -10.16
N MET A 155 -2.06 -20.87 -10.68
CA MET A 155 -2.46 -21.15 -12.06
C MET A 155 -1.43 -20.55 -13.03
N GLU A 156 -0.98 -21.33 -14.01
CA GLU A 156 -0.10 -20.82 -15.06
C GLU A 156 -0.84 -19.84 -15.96
N ILE A 157 -0.23 -18.69 -16.22
CA ILE A 157 -0.79 -17.70 -17.11
C ILE A 157 -0.41 -18.06 -18.55
N THR A 158 -1.43 -18.32 -19.36
CA THR A 158 -1.29 -18.60 -20.80
C THR A 158 -1.88 -17.44 -21.60
N GLY A 159 -1.09 -16.82 -22.46
CA GLY A 159 -1.58 -15.79 -23.38
C GLY A 159 -0.48 -14.87 -23.90
N THR A 160 -0.75 -14.17 -24.99
CA THR A 160 0.06 -13.05 -25.48
C THR A 160 -0.62 -11.75 -25.07
N HIS A 161 0.14 -10.80 -24.54
CA HIS A 161 -0.39 -9.48 -24.24
C HIS A 161 -0.53 -8.65 -25.53
N THR A 162 -1.46 -7.70 -25.51
CA THR A 162 -1.65 -6.73 -26.61
C THR A 162 -0.93 -5.44 -26.24
N GLU A 163 0.00 -4.95 -27.07
CA GLU A 163 0.64 -3.64 -26.89
C GLU A 163 0.02 -2.58 -27.80
N VAL A 164 -0.12 -1.37 -27.29
CA VAL A 164 -0.67 -0.21 -28.01
C VAL A 164 0.25 0.99 -27.92
N THR A 165 0.15 1.87 -28.91
CA THR A 165 0.90 3.14 -28.93
C THR A 165 0.11 4.26 -28.27
N VAL A 166 0.78 5.38 -27.98
CA VAL A 166 0.12 6.58 -27.44
C VAL A 166 -0.99 7.07 -28.37
N ASP A 167 -0.81 6.99 -29.69
CA ASP A 167 -1.84 7.42 -30.66
C ASP A 167 -3.12 6.59 -30.56
N ASN A 168 -2.98 5.27 -30.45
CA ASN A 168 -4.14 4.39 -30.29
C ASN A 168 -4.89 4.67 -28.98
N VAL A 169 -4.16 4.96 -27.90
CA VAL A 169 -4.78 5.27 -26.60
C VAL A 169 -5.47 6.64 -26.63
N VAL A 170 -4.94 7.63 -27.35
CA VAL A 170 -5.63 8.92 -27.55
C VAL A 170 -6.94 8.73 -28.31
N GLU A 171 -6.96 7.88 -29.33
CA GLU A 171 -8.20 7.53 -30.04
C GLU A 171 -9.23 6.86 -29.13
N MET A 172 -8.81 5.89 -28.31
CA MET A 172 -9.66 5.26 -27.30
C MET A 172 -10.23 6.29 -26.31
N ILE A 173 -9.38 7.18 -25.79
CA ILE A 173 -9.79 8.26 -24.87
C ILE A 173 -10.79 9.20 -25.54
N ASN A 174 -10.58 9.56 -26.80
CA ASN A 174 -11.47 10.44 -27.55
C ASN A 174 -12.85 9.81 -27.78
N ASN A 175 -12.92 8.51 -28.01
CA ASN A 175 -14.18 7.78 -28.24
C ASN A 175 -14.95 7.47 -26.94
N ALA A 176 -14.25 7.30 -25.81
CA ALA A 176 -14.87 7.00 -24.52
C ALA A 176 -15.62 8.21 -23.91
N LYS A 177 -16.77 7.97 -23.27
CA LYS A 177 -17.51 8.99 -22.49
C LYS A 177 -17.32 8.79 -20.99
N ASN A 178 -17.34 7.55 -20.53
CA ASN A 178 -17.14 7.17 -19.13
C ASN A 178 -15.73 6.59 -18.95
N ILE A 179 -14.88 7.30 -18.20
CA ILE A 179 -13.49 6.93 -17.98
C ILE A 179 -13.22 6.78 -16.48
N ILE A 180 -12.72 5.62 -16.06
CA ILE A 180 -12.22 5.41 -14.70
C ILE A 180 -10.70 5.33 -14.73
N ILE A 181 -10.04 6.06 -13.81
CA ILE A 181 -8.60 6.01 -13.64
C ILE A 181 -8.30 5.31 -12.32
N THR A 182 -7.51 4.24 -12.37
CA THR A 182 -7.07 3.51 -11.17
C THR A 182 -5.57 3.73 -10.97
N PRO A 183 -5.17 4.74 -10.18
CA PRO A 183 -3.76 5.05 -9.95
C PRO A 183 -3.14 4.07 -8.95
N GLY A 184 -1.85 3.79 -9.14
CA GLY A 184 -1.04 3.03 -8.19
C GLY A 184 0.24 3.76 -7.79
N TYR A 185 1.08 3.09 -7.01
CA TYR A 185 2.33 3.69 -6.52
C TYR A 185 3.27 4.14 -7.65
N GLY A 186 3.22 3.50 -8.83
CA GLY A 186 4.03 3.90 -9.98
C GLY A 186 3.77 5.32 -10.47
N LEU A 187 2.53 5.82 -10.32
CA LEU A 187 2.18 7.21 -10.63
C LEU A 187 2.90 8.19 -9.69
N CYS A 188 2.93 7.88 -8.39
CA CYS A 188 3.57 8.71 -7.37
C CYS A 188 5.08 8.76 -7.56
N VAL A 189 5.70 7.61 -7.82
CA VAL A 189 7.16 7.50 -8.01
C VAL A 189 7.61 8.32 -9.22
N ALA A 190 6.83 8.31 -10.29
CA ALA A 190 7.13 9.09 -11.50
C ALA A 190 6.80 10.58 -11.37
N LYS A 191 6.08 11.00 -10.32
CA LYS A 191 5.49 12.34 -10.18
C LYS A 191 4.54 12.70 -11.33
N ALA A 192 3.73 11.74 -11.76
CA ALA A 192 2.82 11.87 -12.90
C ALA A 192 1.43 12.43 -12.53
N GLN A 193 1.18 12.77 -11.26
CA GLN A 193 -0.10 13.27 -10.78
C GLN A 193 -0.50 14.62 -11.42
N TYR A 194 0.45 15.52 -11.65
CA TYR A 194 0.17 16.84 -12.22
C TYR A 194 -0.30 16.80 -13.68
N PRO A 195 0.42 16.13 -14.62
CA PRO A 195 -0.08 16.03 -16.00
C PRO A 195 -1.37 15.21 -16.08
N LEU A 196 -1.58 14.25 -15.17
CA LEU A 196 -2.84 13.52 -15.08
C LEU A 196 -4.00 14.43 -14.68
N ALA A 197 -3.84 15.25 -13.64
CA ALA A 197 -4.88 16.17 -13.18
C ALA A 197 -5.26 17.19 -14.27
N GLU A 198 -4.28 17.68 -15.02
CA GLU A 198 -4.52 18.55 -16.18
C GLU A 198 -5.27 17.82 -17.30
N MET A 199 -4.88 16.58 -17.61
CA MET A 199 -5.58 15.74 -18.59
C MET A 199 -7.03 15.50 -18.18
N VAL A 200 -7.29 15.17 -16.91
CA VAL A 200 -8.66 14.98 -16.40
C VAL A 200 -9.48 16.26 -16.54
N SER A 201 -8.91 17.41 -16.15
CA SER A 201 -9.59 18.71 -16.26
C SER A 201 -9.97 19.03 -17.71
N LEU A 202 -9.06 18.76 -18.66
CA LEU A 202 -9.31 18.93 -20.08
C LEU A 202 -10.45 18.01 -20.56
N LEU A 203 -10.39 16.71 -20.25
CA LEU A 203 -11.41 15.74 -20.65
C LEU A 203 -12.80 16.10 -20.09
N LYS A 204 -12.86 16.53 -18.81
CA LYS A 204 -14.11 17.00 -18.19
C LYS A 204 -14.67 18.25 -18.86
N SER A 205 -13.82 19.20 -19.27
CA SER A 205 -14.28 20.39 -20.01
C SER A 205 -14.90 20.07 -21.38
N LYS A 206 -14.54 18.90 -21.96
CA LYS A 206 -15.15 18.38 -23.19
C LYS A 206 -16.36 17.46 -22.92
N GLY A 207 -16.88 17.44 -21.69
CA GLY A 207 -18.10 16.74 -21.32
C GLY A 207 -17.95 15.24 -21.06
N LYS A 208 -16.72 14.74 -20.88
CA LYS A 208 -16.47 13.34 -20.47
C LYS A 208 -16.64 13.18 -18.96
N ASN A 209 -17.16 12.04 -18.54
CA ASN A 209 -17.26 11.65 -17.14
C ASN A 209 -15.98 10.91 -16.73
N VAL A 210 -15.10 11.59 -15.98
CA VAL A 210 -13.81 11.06 -15.57
C VAL A 210 -13.73 10.99 -14.05
N ARG A 211 -13.49 9.80 -13.52
CA ARG A 211 -13.47 9.52 -12.07
C ARG A 211 -12.25 8.69 -11.69
N PHE A 212 -11.82 8.79 -10.44
CA PHE A 212 -10.70 8.02 -9.89
C PHE A 212 -11.23 6.92 -8.97
N GLY A 213 -10.72 5.70 -9.14
CA GLY A 213 -10.97 4.59 -8.23
C GLY A 213 -9.73 4.31 -7.38
N ILE A 214 -9.82 4.55 -6.08
CA ILE A 214 -8.71 4.38 -5.13
C ILE A 214 -8.86 3.06 -4.39
N HIS A 215 -7.82 2.23 -4.48
CA HIS A 215 -7.72 1.04 -3.67
C HIS A 215 -7.19 1.41 -2.26
N PRO A 216 -7.76 0.88 -1.16
CA PRO A 216 -7.40 1.29 0.21
C PRO A 216 -5.91 1.16 0.57
N VAL A 217 -5.21 0.21 -0.06
CA VAL A 217 -3.77 -0.03 0.12
C VAL A 217 -2.90 0.36 -1.09
N ALA A 218 -3.43 1.14 -2.03
CA ALA A 218 -2.61 1.67 -3.11
C ALA A 218 -1.64 2.74 -2.58
N GLY A 219 -0.34 2.51 -2.79
CA GLY A 219 0.74 3.39 -2.35
C GLY A 219 1.69 2.72 -1.35
N ARG A 220 2.25 3.54 -0.46
CA ARG A 220 3.14 3.16 0.64
C ARG A 220 2.71 3.74 2.00
N MET A 221 1.63 4.51 2.03
CA MET A 221 0.98 4.98 3.27
C MET A 221 -0.54 5.02 3.05
N PRO A 222 -1.35 4.78 4.09
CA PRO A 222 -2.81 4.94 4.00
C PRO A 222 -3.20 6.33 3.50
N GLY A 223 -4.11 6.38 2.53
CA GLY A 223 -4.61 7.64 1.95
C GLY A 223 -3.56 8.44 1.16
N GLN A 224 -2.37 7.88 0.90
CA GLN A 224 -1.29 8.60 0.20
C GLN A 224 -1.74 9.12 -1.16
N LEU A 225 -2.47 8.31 -1.93
CA LEU A 225 -2.93 8.70 -3.26
C LEU A 225 -3.98 9.82 -3.20
N ASN A 226 -4.93 9.76 -2.26
CA ASN A 226 -5.94 10.81 -2.09
C ASN A 226 -5.26 12.17 -1.85
N VAL A 227 -4.25 12.20 -0.96
CA VAL A 227 -3.49 13.42 -0.66
C VAL A 227 -2.71 13.92 -1.88
N LEU A 228 -2.05 13.04 -2.64
CA LEU A 228 -1.28 13.43 -3.81
C LEU A 228 -2.14 13.91 -4.98
N LEU A 229 -3.34 13.34 -5.15
CA LEU A 229 -4.31 13.80 -6.14
C LEU A 229 -4.89 15.17 -5.73
N ALA A 230 -5.19 15.37 -4.45
CA ALA A 230 -5.60 16.67 -3.92
C ALA A 230 -4.50 17.73 -4.10
N GLU A 231 -3.23 17.38 -3.85
CA GLU A 231 -2.08 18.26 -4.11
C GLU A 231 -1.98 18.65 -5.60
N ALA A 232 -2.31 17.72 -6.51
CA ALA A 232 -2.36 17.98 -7.94
C ALA A 232 -3.60 18.78 -8.39
N GLY A 233 -4.52 19.10 -7.48
CA GLY A 233 -5.72 19.90 -7.76
C GLY A 233 -6.92 19.09 -8.23
N VAL A 234 -6.94 17.76 -8.04
CA VAL A 234 -8.10 16.92 -8.36
C VAL A 234 -9.21 17.15 -7.32
N PRO A 235 -10.46 17.45 -7.72
CA PRO A 235 -11.59 17.57 -6.79
C PRO A 235 -11.86 16.26 -6.06
N TYR A 236 -12.16 16.34 -4.76
CA TYR A 236 -12.48 15.15 -3.95
C TYR A 236 -13.71 14.38 -4.45
N ASP A 237 -14.69 15.07 -5.02
CA ASP A 237 -15.91 14.44 -5.56
C ASP A 237 -15.62 13.50 -6.75
N ASP A 238 -14.48 13.67 -7.42
CA ASP A 238 -14.03 12.78 -8.50
C ASP A 238 -13.25 11.57 -7.98
N VAL A 239 -12.87 11.55 -6.69
CA VAL A 239 -12.02 10.52 -6.08
C VAL A 239 -12.87 9.62 -5.20
N LEU A 240 -13.17 8.43 -5.74
CA LEU A 240 -14.04 7.45 -5.11
C LEU A 240 -13.22 6.31 -4.51
N GLU A 241 -13.68 5.79 -3.38
CA GLU A 241 -13.10 4.60 -2.77
C GLU A 241 -13.54 3.33 -3.51
N MET A 242 -12.77 2.25 -3.37
CA MET A 242 -13.01 0.99 -4.10
C MET A 242 -14.43 0.43 -3.93
N GLU A 243 -15.02 0.52 -2.74
CA GLU A 243 -16.38 0.02 -2.47
C GLU A 243 -17.45 0.86 -3.17
N GLU A 244 -17.18 2.12 -3.46
CA GLU A 244 -18.12 3.06 -4.08
C GLU A 244 -18.11 2.95 -5.61
N ILE A 245 -16.96 2.57 -6.20
CA ILE A 245 -16.76 2.60 -7.66
C ILE A 245 -16.78 1.22 -8.34
N ASN A 246 -16.63 0.13 -7.58
CA ASN A 246 -16.46 -1.21 -8.17
C ASN A 246 -17.67 -1.67 -9.01
N ASP A 247 -18.88 -1.28 -8.63
CA ASP A 247 -20.12 -1.65 -9.34
C ASP A 247 -20.32 -0.88 -10.66
N ASP A 248 -19.52 0.16 -10.90
CA ASP A 248 -19.60 1.00 -12.10
C ASP A 248 -18.70 0.54 -13.25
N PHE A 249 -17.73 -0.35 -13.00
CA PHE A 249 -16.83 -0.86 -14.04
C PHE A 249 -17.58 -1.47 -15.25
N PRO A 250 -18.65 -2.27 -15.08
CA PRO A 250 -19.42 -2.79 -16.22
C PRO A 250 -20.06 -1.73 -17.13
N GLN A 251 -20.23 -0.49 -16.65
CA GLN A 251 -20.79 0.64 -17.41
C GLN A 251 -19.71 1.64 -17.87
N THR A 252 -18.45 1.25 -17.75
CA THR A 252 -17.30 2.11 -18.04
C THR A 252 -16.68 1.75 -19.40
N ASP A 253 -16.63 2.73 -20.29
CA ASP A 253 -16.11 2.56 -21.66
C ASP A 253 -14.58 2.33 -21.65
N LEU A 254 -13.85 3.07 -20.79
CA LEU A 254 -12.40 2.98 -20.72
C LEU A 254 -11.87 3.06 -19.28
N THR A 255 -11.00 2.13 -18.92
CA THR A 255 -10.25 2.18 -17.65
C THR A 255 -8.76 2.38 -17.88
N LEU A 256 -8.20 3.42 -17.27
CA LEU A 256 -6.77 3.71 -17.31
C LEU A 256 -6.12 3.25 -16.00
N VAL A 257 -5.35 2.17 -16.07
CA VAL A 257 -4.59 1.63 -14.94
C VAL A 257 -3.18 2.23 -14.97
N ILE A 258 -2.88 3.16 -14.05
CA ILE A 258 -1.61 3.91 -14.08
C ILE A 258 -0.71 3.50 -12.93
N GLY A 259 0.29 2.66 -13.21
CA GLY A 259 1.29 2.27 -12.22
C GLY A 259 0.74 1.43 -11.05
N ALA A 260 -0.40 0.76 -11.26
CA ALA A 260 -0.98 -0.24 -10.35
C ALA A 260 -0.75 -1.65 -10.90
N ASN A 261 -0.68 -2.65 -10.02
CA ASN A 261 -0.58 -4.05 -10.43
C ASN A 261 -1.43 -4.94 -9.50
N ASP A 262 -0.99 -5.15 -8.26
CA ASP A 262 -1.64 -6.10 -7.34
C ASP A 262 -3.09 -5.69 -7.00
N THR A 263 -3.37 -4.38 -6.92
CA THR A 263 -4.70 -3.82 -6.60
C THR A 263 -5.73 -3.97 -7.73
N VAL A 264 -5.32 -4.43 -8.90
CA VAL A 264 -6.18 -4.69 -10.07
C VAL A 264 -6.04 -6.13 -10.57
N ASN A 265 -5.41 -7.01 -9.79
CA ASN A 265 -5.05 -8.36 -10.24
C ASN A 265 -6.22 -9.34 -10.05
N SER A 266 -6.74 -9.90 -11.16
CA SER A 266 -7.88 -10.82 -11.12
C SER A 266 -7.56 -12.17 -10.48
N ALA A 267 -6.29 -12.55 -10.35
CA ALA A 267 -5.89 -13.76 -9.64
C ALA A 267 -6.32 -13.76 -8.15
N ALA A 268 -6.64 -12.60 -7.58
CA ALA A 268 -7.20 -12.51 -6.24
C ALA A 268 -8.61 -13.16 -6.15
N GLU A 269 -9.38 -13.17 -7.23
CA GLU A 269 -10.72 -13.78 -7.29
C GLU A 269 -10.71 -15.12 -8.07
N ASP A 270 -9.94 -15.19 -9.16
CA ASP A 270 -9.95 -16.31 -10.11
C ASP A 270 -9.10 -17.52 -9.66
N ASP A 271 -8.03 -17.30 -8.87
CA ASP A 271 -7.08 -18.35 -8.48
C ASP A 271 -7.00 -18.51 -6.96
N PRO A 272 -7.64 -19.55 -6.39
CA PRO A 272 -7.54 -19.85 -4.96
C PRO A 272 -6.11 -20.12 -4.47
N ASN A 273 -5.18 -20.52 -5.35
CA ASN A 273 -3.78 -20.79 -4.99
C ASN A 273 -2.87 -19.55 -5.13
N SER A 274 -3.44 -18.41 -5.54
CA SER A 274 -2.69 -17.16 -5.63
C SER A 274 -2.25 -16.66 -4.24
N ILE A 275 -1.07 -16.05 -4.17
CA ILE A 275 -0.54 -15.41 -2.96
C ILE A 275 -1.47 -14.29 -2.46
N ILE A 276 -2.25 -13.70 -3.37
CA ILE A 276 -3.22 -12.63 -3.10
C ILE A 276 -4.68 -13.12 -3.14
N ALA A 277 -4.92 -14.43 -3.15
CA ALA A 277 -6.27 -14.99 -3.18
C ALA A 277 -7.14 -14.39 -2.05
N GLY A 278 -8.35 -13.94 -2.37
CA GLY A 278 -9.31 -13.30 -1.47
C GLY A 278 -9.04 -11.82 -1.14
N MET A 279 -7.97 -11.22 -1.66
CA MET A 279 -7.76 -9.78 -1.55
C MET A 279 -8.85 -9.04 -2.35
N PRO A 280 -9.60 -8.09 -1.75
CA PRO A 280 -10.51 -7.28 -2.54
C PRO A 280 -9.68 -6.42 -3.51
N VAL A 281 -10.10 -6.31 -4.76
CA VAL A 281 -9.39 -5.59 -5.81
C VAL A 281 -10.35 -4.72 -6.62
N LEU A 282 -9.80 -3.75 -7.36
CA LEU A 282 -10.58 -2.99 -8.35
C LEU A 282 -10.81 -3.88 -9.58
N ARG A 283 -12.07 -4.18 -9.89
CA ARG A 283 -12.47 -5.12 -10.96
C ARG A 283 -12.43 -4.48 -12.35
N VAL A 284 -11.28 -3.91 -12.69
CA VAL A 284 -11.06 -3.12 -13.92
C VAL A 284 -11.34 -3.92 -15.20
N TRP A 285 -11.20 -5.24 -15.15
CA TRP A 285 -11.44 -6.13 -16.29
C TRP A 285 -12.90 -6.21 -16.71
N ASN A 286 -13.83 -5.70 -15.90
CA ASN A 286 -15.25 -5.62 -16.24
C ASN A 286 -15.58 -4.43 -17.16
N SER A 287 -14.66 -3.49 -17.35
CA SER A 287 -14.82 -2.38 -18.29
C SER A 287 -14.74 -2.83 -19.75
N GLU A 288 -15.29 -2.02 -20.65
CA GLU A 288 -15.26 -2.32 -22.09
C GLU A 288 -13.82 -2.40 -22.62
N GLN A 289 -12.97 -1.42 -22.29
CA GLN A 289 -11.54 -1.45 -22.61
C GLN A 289 -10.69 -1.05 -21.40
N VAL A 290 -9.55 -1.72 -21.23
CA VAL A 290 -8.55 -1.43 -20.18
C VAL A 290 -7.22 -1.08 -20.83
N VAL A 291 -6.61 0.03 -20.40
CA VAL A 291 -5.24 0.39 -20.78
C VAL A 291 -4.36 0.39 -19.54
N VAL A 292 -3.35 -0.47 -19.54
CA VAL A 292 -2.38 -0.58 -18.44
C VAL A 292 -1.08 0.15 -18.79
N MET A 293 -0.74 1.15 -17.99
CA MET A 293 0.46 1.97 -18.14
C MET A 293 1.54 1.55 -17.13
N LYS A 294 2.60 0.93 -17.63
CA LYS A 294 3.75 0.49 -16.81
C LYS A 294 5.05 0.43 -17.62
N ARG A 295 6.20 0.34 -16.95
CA ARG A 295 7.53 0.38 -17.60
C ARG A 295 7.87 -0.88 -18.40
N SER A 296 7.46 -2.05 -17.92
CA SER A 296 7.72 -3.37 -18.51
C SER A 296 6.67 -4.35 -18.03
N LEU A 297 6.65 -5.58 -18.53
CA LEU A 297 5.78 -6.66 -18.04
C LEU A 297 6.19 -7.25 -16.68
N GLY A 298 7.17 -6.67 -15.98
CA GLY A 298 7.63 -7.17 -14.68
C GLY A 298 6.55 -7.22 -13.59
N VAL A 299 6.81 -8.04 -12.58
CA VAL A 299 5.90 -8.30 -11.46
C VAL A 299 5.68 -7.10 -10.54
N GLY A 300 4.57 -7.15 -9.79
CA GLY A 300 4.20 -6.17 -8.76
C GLY A 300 4.91 -6.42 -7.43
N TYR A 301 4.31 -5.97 -6.34
CA TYR A 301 4.92 -6.15 -5.02
C TYR A 301 4.79 -7.60 -4.52
N ALA A 302 3.64 -8.22 -4.76
CA ALA A 302 3.39 -9.63 -4.42
C ALA A 302 4.23 -10.62 -5.25
N ALA A 303 5.01 -10.14 -6.22
CA ALA A 303 5.81 -10.95 -7.13
C ALA A 303 5.01 -12.02 -7.91
N VAL A 304 3.72 -11.75 -8.15
CA VAL A 304 2.83 -12.60 -8.97
C VAL A 304 2.59 -11.89 -10.31
N ASP A 305 2.51 -12.68 -11.38
CA ASP A 305 2.04 -12.17 -12.66
C ASP A 305 0.54 -11.83 -12.59
N ASN A 306 0.08 -10.98 -13.51
CA ASN A 306 -1.29 -10.48 -13.50
C ASN A 306 -2.06 -10.98 -14.73
N PRO A 307 -3.08 -11.84 -14.55
CA PRO A 307 -3.86 -12.39 -15.66
C PRO A 307 -4.53 -11.32 -16.52
N ILE A 308 -4.84 -10.13 -15.97
CA ILE A 308 -5.50 -9.08 -16.74
C ILE A 308 -4.65 -8.61 -17.92
N PHE A 309 -3.32 -8.67 -17.84
CA PHE A 309 -2.44 -8.21 -18.92
C PHE A 309 -2.60 -9.04 -20.21
N TYR A 310 -3.22 -10.21 -20.10
CA TYR A 310 -3.41 -11.17 -21.18
C TYR A 310 -4.90 -11.31 -21.57
N LYS A 311 -5.81 -10.54 -20.94
CA LYS A 311 -7.22 -10.52 -21.31
C LYS A 311 -7.42 -9.73 -22.62
N SER A 312 -8.40 -10.14 -23.42
CA SER A 312 -8.64 -9.58 -24.77
C SER A 312 -9.03 -8.10 -24.78
N ASN A 313 -9.69 -7.62 -23.73
CA ASN A 313 -10.08 -6.21 -23.55
C ASN A 313 -8.98 -5.35 -22.90
N THR A 314 -7.77 -5.90 -22.69
CA THR A 314 -6.68 -5.19 -22.06
C THR A 314 -5.56 -4.90 -23.06
N SER A 315 -5.09 -3.66 -23.05
CA SER A 315 -3.99 -3.17 -23.88
C SER A 315 -2.89 -2.58 -23.01
N MET A 316 -1.64 -2.90 -23.32
CA MET A 316 -0.45 -2.48 -22.59
C MET A 316 0.15 -1.25 -23.26
N LEU A 317 0.25 -0.14 -22.53
CA LEU A 317 0.97 1.06 -22.95
C LEU A 317 2.28 1.14 -22.16
N LEU A 318 3.36 0.63 -22.74
CA LEU A 318 4.64 0.54 -22.06
C LEU A 318 5.40 1.88 -22.05
N GLY A 319 5.89 2.29 -20.89
CA GLY A 319 6.67 3.51 -20.73
C GLY A 319 6.79 3.98 -19.28
N ASP A 320 7.59 5.03 -19.08
CA ASP A 320 7.59 5.78 -17.83
C ASP A 320 6.26 6.54 -17.67
N ALA A 321 5.63 6.44 -16.50
CA ALA A 321 4.29 6.98 -16.29
C ALA A 321 4.21 8.49 -16.53
N LYS A 322 5.22 9.27 -16.10
CA LYS A 322 5.21 10.72 -16.31
C LYS A 322 5.35 11.05 -17.79
N LYS A 323 6.34 10.45 -18.47
CA LYS A 323 6.54 10.68 -19.91
C LYS A 323 5.28 10.33 -20.71
N THR A 324 4.66 9.20 -20.40
CA THR A 324 3.46 8.76 -21.12
C THR A 324 2.25 9.64 -20.82
N CYS A 325 2.03 10.06 -19.57
CA CYS A 325 0.99 11.04 -19.24
C CYS A 325 1.22 12.39 -19.93
N ASP A 326 2.46 12.90 -19.96
CA ASP A 326 2.81 14.15 -20.66
C ASP A 326 2.52 14.03 -22.17
N MET A 327 2.87 12.89 -22.80
CA MET A 327 2.58 12.63 -24.21
C MET A 327 1.09 12.54 -24.51
N LEU A 328 0.32 11.84 -23.66
CA LEU A 328 -1.14 11.73 -23.80
C LEU A 328 -1.78 13.12 -23.68
N LEU A 329 -1.43 13.89 -22.65
CA LEU A 329 -1.92 15.25 -22.45
C LEU A 329 -1.68 16.14 -23.67
N ASN A 330 -0.45 16.13 -24.22
CA ASN A 330 -0.10 16.94 -25.38
C ASN A 330 -0.91 16.54 -26.63
N LYS A 331 -1.09 15.24 -26.89
CA LYS A 331 -1.87 14.77 -28.04
C LYS A 331 -3.36 15.03 -27.88
N ILE A 332 -3.89 14.91 -26.66
CA ILE A 332 -5.29 15.26 -26.36
C ILE A 332 -5.51 16.77 -26.58
N LYS A 333 -4.60 17.64 -26.13
CA LYS A 333 -4.66 19.08 -26.43
C LYS A 333 -4.67 19.36 -27.92
N GLN A 334 -3.81 18.69 -28.70
CA GLN A 334 -3.80 18.82 -30.16
C GLN A 334 -5.12 18.35 -30.78
N SER A 335 -5.66 17.22 -30.32
CA SER A 335 -6.93 16.67 -30.81
C SER A 335 -8.13 17.58 -30.54
N TYR A 336 -8.10 18.34 -29.44
CA TYR A 336 -9.19 19.25 -29.06
C TYR A 336 -8.93 20.72 -29.42
N GLY A 337 -7.82 21.03 -30.09
CA GLY A 337 -7.49 22.37 -30.60
C GLY A 337 -6.90 23.34 -29.57
N ASP A 338 -6.51 22.88 -28.38
CA ASP A 338 -6.00 23.71 -27.26
C ASP A 338 -4.46 23.78 -27.22
N ALA A 339 -3.79 23.78 -28.37
CA ALA A 339 -2.34 23.92 -28.44
C ALA A 339 -1.90 25.35 -28.07
N PRO A 340 -0.83 25.56 -27.26
CA PRO A 340 -0.22 26.87 -27.16
C PRO A 340 0.28 27.27 -28.55
N ALA A 341 -0.05 28.48 -28.99
CA ALA A 341 0.54 29.06 -30.18
C ALA A 341 2.07 29.08 -30.00
N GLY A 342 2.77 28.59 -31.04
CA GLY A 342 4.23 28.41 -31.19
C GLY A 342 5.17 29.20 -30.28
#